data_AF-A0A553MSD0-F1
#
_entry.id   AF-A0A553MSD0-F1
#
_cell.length_a   1.000
_cell.length_b   1.000
_cell.length_c   1.000
_cell.angle_alpha   90.00
_cell.angle_beta   90.00
_cell.angle_gamma   90.00
#
_symmetry.space_group_name_H-M   'P 1'
#
loop_
_entity.id
_entity.type
_entity.pdbx_description
1 polymer ?
#
loop_
_entity_poly.entity_id
_entity_poly.type
_entity_poly.pdbx_seq_one_letter_code
_entity_poly.pdbx_strand_id
1 'polypeptide(L)'
;MDTSLVVSRLGFDTRVTILGHVQRGGTPSAFDRILASRMGVEAVLALLEASPGTPACVVSLCGNQAVRVPLMECVQMTQEVQKAMDEKRFEEAVKLRGRSFENNLNTYKLLSHRKIDAELPNSTFNVAVLNVGAPAAGMNAAVRSAIRVGITEGHTMFAVSDGFEGFYKGQIKEFKWGDVGGWTGQGGSLLGTKRTLPAKHIDKIAEQMRIHNINALLVIGGFEAYLGLLELQAARAKHAELCVPMVMVPATVSNNIPGSDLSIGADTALNAITDNFPHPLIIIVIVSHAHISTWSSICCSVSDISSISNSIADACALMQAFESLLQLVDARSRYEEFCVPMCMVPATISNNVCGTDLSIGADTSLNAIVESNVEHLTDKMKTSIQRGLVLRNENSSENYTTDFIYQLYSEEGKGVFDCRKNVLGHMQQGGAPSPFDRNFGTKIAAKAMQWISKKLQEFYKADEGRVFANSEDSACLVGMRRRALLFQPVVQLKDETDFIHRIPKEQWWLRLRPLMKILAKYKTSYDVSDSGQLEHLVRLRMKDSSAI
;
A
#
# COMPACT_ATOMS: atom_id res chain seq x y z
N MET A 1 29.78 -14.29 -20.65
CA MET A 1 29.52 -15.32 -19.63
C MET A 1 29.62 -16.64 -20.33
N ASP A 2 30.52 -17.50 -19.88
CA ASP A 2 30.80 -18.77 -20.53
C ASP A 2 29.91 -19.86 -19.91
N THR A 3 28.99 -20.42 -20.68
CA THR A 3 28.15 -21.56 -20.25
C THR A 3 28.96 -22.85 -20.13
N SER A 4 30.21 -22.85 -20.62
CA SER A 4 31.12 -24.00 -20.52
C SER A 4 31.26 -24.49 -19.09
N LEU A 5 31.25 -23.62 -18.08
CA LEU A 5 31.42 -24.03 -16.69
C LEU A 5 30.28 -24.93 -16.21
N VAL A 6 29.02 -24.57 -16.49
CA VAL A 6 27.84 -25.33 -16.05
C VAL A 6 27.77 -26.66 -16.80
N VAL A 7 27.98 -26.63 -18.12
CA VAL A 7 27.95 -27.85 -18.95
C VAL A 7 29.09 -28.79 -18.57
N SER A 8 30.33 -28.29 -18.42
CA SER A 8 31.49 -29.13 -18.10
C SER A 8 31.51 -29.67 -16.68
N ARG A 9 31.04 -28.89 -15.68
CA ARG A 9 31.06 -29.32 -14.28
C ARG A 9 29.82 -30.09 -13.85
N LEU A 10 28.64 -29.75 -14.38
CA LEU A 10 27.36 -30.27 -13.91
C LEU A 10 26.57 -31.05 -14.98
N GLY A 11 26.93 -30.96 -16.26
CA GLY A 11 26.27 -31.70 -17.34
C GLY A 11 24.86 -31.23 -17.70
N PHE A 12 24.42 -30.07 -17.21
CA PHE A 12 23.06 -29.55 -17.48
C PHE A 12 22.95 -28.85 -18.84
N ASP A 13 21.83 -29.06 -19.56
CA ASP A 13 21.51 -28.27 -20.75
C ASP A 13 21.37 -26.80 -20.36
N THR A 14 22.15 -25.94 -21.00
CA THR A 14 22.33 -24.54 -20.61
C THR A 14 22.20 -23.65 -21.85
N ARG A 15 21.39 -22.59 -21.72
CA ARG A 15 21.13 -21.61 -22.80
C ARG A 15 21.52 -20.21 -22.33
N VAL A 16 22.05 -19.40 -23.26
CA VAL A 16 22.32 -17.98 -23.04
C VAL A 16 21.24 -17.16 -23.72
N THR A 17 20.62 -16.24 -22.97
CA THR A 17 19.68 -15.26 -23.51
C THR A 17 20.19 -13.86 -23.20
N ILE A 18 20.49 -13.08 -24.25
CA ILE A 18 20.86 -11.67 -24.13
C ILE A 18 19.62 -10.84 -24.45
N LEU A 19 18.99 -10.25 -23.44
CA LEU A 19 17.73 -9.50 -23.60
C LEU A 19 17.86 -8.29 -24.54
N GLY A 20 19.03 -7.63 -24.58
CA GLY A 20 19.27 -6.50 -25.49
C GLY A 20 18.35 -5.30 -25.26
N HIS A 21 17.93 -4.65 -26.35
CA HIS A 21 17.19 -3.38 -26.34
C HIS A 21 15.74 -3.46 -25.86
N VAL A 22 15.18 -4.67 -25.72
CA VAL A 22 13.82 -4.85 -25.20
C VAL A 22 13.64 -4.24 -23.79
N GLN A 23 14.73 -4.13 -23.03
CA GLN A 23 14.80 -3.50 -21.71
C GLN A 23 14.66 -1.96 -21.73
N ARG A 24 14.80 -1.33 -22.91
CA ARG A 24 14.66 0.13 -23.10
C ARG A 24 13.35 0.51 -23.78
N GLY A 25 12.64 -0.48 -24.34
CA GLY A 25 11.36 -0.30 -25.00
C GLY A 25 10.18 -0.57 -24.06
N GLY A 26 8.98 -0.57 -24.63
CA GLY A 26 7.73 -0.80 -23.88
C GLY A 26 7.10 0.48 -23.34
N THR A 27 5.89 0.34 -22.80
CA THR A 27 5.17 1.44 -22.17
C THR A 27 5.66 1.64 -20.73
N PRO A 28 5.83 2.90 -20.26
CA PRO A 28 6.24 3.14 -18.87
C PRO A 28 5.28 2.53 -17.86
N SER A 29 5.84 1.94 -16.81
CA SER A 29 5.09 1.38 -15.67
C SER A 29 4.29 2.46 -14.94
N ALA A 30 3.27 2.06 -14.17
CA ALA A 30 2.52 3.01 -13.33
C ALA A 30 3.44 3.81 -12.40
N PHE A 31 4.42 3.13 -11.80
CA PHE A 31 5.43 3.77 -10.95
C PHE A 31 6.22 4.84 -11.70
N ASP A 32 6.76 4.53 -12.90
CA ASP A 32 7.55 5.47 -13.69
C ASP A 32 6.72 6.68 -14.16
N ARG A 33 5.45 6.47 -14.52
CA ARG A 33 4.55 7.57 -14.92
C ARG A 33 4.30 8.55 -13.78
N ILE A 34 4.01 8.04 -12.58
CA ILE A 34 3.79 8.88 -11.39
C ILE A 34 5.10 9.57 -10.99
N LEU A 35 6.21 8.83 -10.99
CA LEU A 35 7.53 9.34 -10.67
C LEU A 35 7.91 10.50 -11.59
N ALA A 36 7.86 10.28 -12.91
CA ALA A 36 8.20 11.30 -13.91
C ALA A 36 7.30 12.52 -13.81
N SER A 37 5.99 12.34 -13.59
CA SER A 37 5.04 13.44 -13.42
C SER A 37 5.36 14.31 -12.20
N ARG A 38 5.64 13.67 -11.06
CA ARG A 38 6.02 14.38 -9.82
C ARG A 38 7.35 15.12 -9.97
N MET A 39 8.35 14.47 -10.56
CA MET A 39 9.67 15.07 -10.77
C MET A 39 9.62 16.21 -11.78
N GLY A 40 8.79 16.10 -12.83
CA GLY A 40 8.59 17.15 -13.82
C GLY A 40 7.98 18.41 -13.21
N VAL A 41 6.96 18.27 -12.37
CA VAL A 41 6.36 19.43 -11.67
C VAL A 41 7.38 20.06 -10.71
N GLU A 42 8.08 19.26 -9.92
CA GLU A 42 9.12 19.76 -9.02
C GLU A 42 10.26 20.48 -9.78
N ALA A 43 10.63 20.00 -10.97
CA ALA A 43 11.65 20.65 -11.78
C ALA A 43 11.21 22.05 -12.26
N VAL A 44 9.94 22.21 -12.62
CA VAL A 44 9.39 23.53 -12.97
C VAL A 44 9.40 24.45 -11.76
N LEU A 45 8.98 23.96 -10.58
CA LEU A 45 9.04 24.74 -9.34
C LEU A 45 10.48 25.17 -9.01
N ALA A 46 11.44 24.25 -9.14
CA ALA A 46 12.85 24.53 -8.91
C ALA A 46 13.38 25.63 -9.85
N LEU A 47 12.94 25.66 -11.11
CA LEU A 47 13.32 26.69 -12.08
C LEU A 47 12.68 28.05 -11.77
N LEU A 48 11.43 28.07 -11.33
CA LEU A 48 10.72 29.31 -10.96
C LEU A 48 11.29 29.94 -9.67
N GLU A 49 11.74 29.12 -8.72
CA GLU A 49 12.33 29.57 -7.46
C GLU A 49 13.84 29.87 -7.58
N ALA A 50 14.49 29.45 -8.67
CA ALA A 50 15.92 29.63 -8.86
C ALA A 50 16.30 31.12 -9.01
N SER A 51 17.37 31.51 -8.32
CA SER A 51 18.04 32.79 -8.50
C SER A 51 19.45 32.59 -9.09
N PRO A 52 20.14 33.64 -9.58
CA PRO A 52 21.50 33.52 -10.11
C PRO A 52 22.53 32.90 -9.15
N GLY A 53 22.28 32.96 -7.84
CA GLY A 53 23.12 32.33 -6.81
C GLY A 53 22.73 30.88 -6.48
N THR A 54 21.65 30.35 -7.04
CA THR A 54 21.18 28.98 -6.78
C THR A 54 21.97 27.99 -7.64
N PRO A 55 22.64 27.00 -7.05
CA PRO A 55 23.39 26.02 -7.83
C PRO A 55 22.45 25.15 -8.68
N ALA A 56 22.94 24.71 -9.83
CA ALA A 56 22.21 23.74 -10.66
C ALA A 56 21.90 22.48 -9.82
N CYS A 57 20.65 22.00 -9.92
CA CYS A 57 20.17 20.88 -9.14
C CYS A 57 19.56 19.77 -10.00
N VAL A 58 19.48 18.57 -9.42
CA VAL A 58 18.81 17.39 -9.92
C VAL A 58 17.62 17.13 -9.01
N VAL A 59 16.43 17.04 -9.59
CA VAL A 59 15.24 16.59 -8.86
C VAL A 59 15.35 15.09 -8.61
N SER A 60 14.98 14.65 -7.42
CA SER A 60 14.95 13.23 -7.03
C SER A 60 13.77 12.96 -6.08
N LEU A 61 13.45 11.68 -5.87
CA LEU A 61 12.56 11.24 -4.79
C LEU A 61 13.39 10.51 -3.73
N CYS A 62 13.37 11.01 -2.50
CA CYS A 62 13.97 10.33 -1.35
C CYS A 62 12.92 10.12 -0.26
N GLY A 63 12.62 8.86 0.06
CA GLY A 63 11.57 8.54 1.03
C GLY A 63 10.18 8.91 0.60
N ASN A 64 9.90 8.75 -0.70
CA ASN A 64 8.63 9.15 -1.31
C ASN A 64 8.32 10.67 -1.20
N GLN A 65 9.34 11.50 -0.97
CA GLN A 65 9.26 12.97 -0.99
C GLN A 65 10.19 13.54 -2.06
N ALA A 66 9.75 14.61 -2.72
CA ALA A 66 10.56 15.33 -3.70
C ALA A 66 11.69 16.10 -2.99
N VAL A 67 12.90 15.94 -3.51
CA VAL A 67 14.11 16.61 -3.01
C VAL A 67 14.92 17.14 -4.18
N ARG A 68 15.62 18.25 -3.97
CA ARG A 68 16.53 18.83 -4.95
C ARG A 68 17.95 18.62 -4.48
N VAL A 69 18.81 18.15 -5.36
CA VAL A 69 20.17 17.75 -5.01
C VAL A 69 21.17 18.47 -5.91
N PRO A 70 22.28 19.04 -5.41
CA PRO A 70 23.27 19.71 -6.26
C PRO A 70 23.80 18.81 -7.39
N LEU A 71 23.76 19.30 -8.62
CA LEU A 71 24.16 18.53 -9.82
C LEU A 71 25.61 18.05 -9.74
N MET A 72 26.52 18.91 -9.29
CA MET A 72 27.94 18.59 -9.20
C MET A 72 28.22 17.45 -8.21
N GLU A 73 27.48 17.39 -7.09
CA GLU A 73 27.61 16.29 -6.12
C GLU A 73 27.13 14.96 -6.72
N CYS A 74 26.02 14.97 -7.47
CA CYS A 74 25.51 13.78 -8.16
C CYS A 74 26.53 13.21 -9.16
N VAL A 75 27.19 14.09 -9.94
CA VAL A 75 28.21 13.69 -10.92
C VAL A 75 29.43 13.11 -10.21
N GLN A 76 29.95 13.80 -9.20
CA GLN A 76 31.12 13.34 -8.45
C GLN A 76 30.87 11.96 -7.83
N MET A 77 29.74 11.77 -7.15
CA MET A 77 29.42 10.50 -6.51
C MET A 77 29.26 9.34 -7.50
N THR A 78 28.79 9.62 -8.71
CA THR A 78 28.67 8.60 -9.77
C THR A 78 30.06 8.17 -10.27
N GLN A 79 30.99 9.12 -10.40
CA GLN A 79 32.38 8.84 -10.75
C GLN A 79 33.11 8.05 -9.66
N GLU A 80 32.85 8.36 -8.39
CA GLU A 80 33.43 7.63 -7.24
C GLU A 80 33.03 6.15 -7.24
N VAL A 81 31.78 5.82 -7.60
CA VAL A 81 31.36 4.41 -7.74
C VAL A 81 32.17 3.69 -8.81
N GLN A 82 32.37 4.32 -9.97
CA GLN A 82 33.15 3.71 -11.06
C GLN A 82 34.62 3.55 -10.65
N LYS A 83 35.21 4.58 -10.03
CA LYS A 83 36.58 4.54 -9.50
C LYS A 83 36.76 3.40 -8.50
N ALA A 84 35.82 3.24 -7.56
CA ALA A 84 35.86 2.14 -6.59
C ALA A 84 35.78 0.76 -7.27
N MET A 85 35.02 0.63 -8.36
CA MET A 85 34.97 -0.60 -9.16
C MET A 85 36.29 -0.87 -9.89
N ASP A 86 36.89 0.14 -10.53
CA ASP A 86 38.14 0.02 -11.29
C ASP A 86 39.32 -0.35 -10.37
N GLU A 87 39.33 0.21 -9.15
CA GLU A 87 40.31 -0.08 -8.10
C GLU A 87 39.99 -1.36 -7.30
N LYS A 88 38.96 -2.13 -7.70
CA LYS A 88 38.52 -3.38 -7.05
C LYS A 88 38.09 -3.22 -5.58
N ARG A 89 37.71 -2.01 -5.16
CA ARG A 89 37.12 -1.70 -3.84
C ARG A 89 35.61 -1.99 -3.84
N PHE A 90 35.24 -3.26 -4.02
CA PHE A 90 33.84 -3.66 -4.26
C PHE A 90 32.89 -3.36 -3.09
N GLU A 91 33.33 -3.54 -1.85
CA GLU A 91 32.50 -3.23 -0.67
C GLU A 91 32.16 -1.74 -0.60
N GLU A 92 33.11 -0.89 -0.94
CA GLU A 92 32.89 0.56 -1.02
C GLU A 92 31.96 0.92 -2.17
N ALA A 93 32.11 0.28 -3.34
CA ALA A 93 31.20 0.48 -4.45
C ALA A 93 29.74 0.14 -4.08
N VAL A 94 29.52 -0.94 -3.30
CA VAL A 94 28.20 -1.30 -2.76
C VAL A 94 27.67 -0.22 -1.82
N LYS A 95 28.50 0.25 -0.86
CA LYS A 95 28.12 1.33 0.07
C LYS A 95 27.78 2.63 -0.66
N LEU A 96 28.53 2.97 -1.71
CA LEU A 96 28.30 4.15 -2.54
C LEU A 96 27.00 4.06 -3.37
N ARG A 97 26.52 2.86 -3.73
CA ARG A 97 25.18 2.68 -4.34
C ARG A 97 24.05 2.95 -3.35
N GLY A 98 24.33 2.90 -2.04
CA GLY A 98 23.41 3.21 -0.96
C GLY A 98 22.78 1.98 -0.30
N ARG A 99 22.16 2.21 0.86
CA ARG A 99 21.66 1.15 1.75
C ARG A 99 20.58 0.28 1.14
N SER A 100 19.69 0.86 0.33
CA SER A 100 18.66 0.08 -0.37
C SER A 100 19.30 -0.98 -1.27
N PHE A 101 20.39 -0.65 -1.97
CA PHE A 101 21.12 -1.60 -2.82
C PHE A 101 21.76 -2.71 -1.99
N GLU A 102 22.45 -2.34 -0.90
CA GLU A 102 23.09 -3.29 0.02
C GLU A 102 22.06 -4.24 0.66
N ASN A 103 20.93 -3.72 1.15
CA ASN A 103 19.85 -4.51 1.73
C ASN A 103 19.24 -5.50 0.72
N ASN A 104 19.09 -5.09 -0.54
CA ASN A 104 18.58 -5.98 -1.59
C ASN A 104 19.56 -7.11 -1.88
N LEU A 105 20.86 -6.80 -1.94
CA LEU A 105 21.92 -7.78 -2.15
C LEU A 105 21.98 -8.79 -0.99
N ASN A 106 21.90 -8.31 0.26
CA ASN A 106 21.91 -9.15 1.45
C ASN A 106 20.67 -10.05 1.51
N THR A 107 19.48 -9.50 1.24
CA THR A 107 18.23 -10.28 1.18
C THR A 107 18.29 -11.33 0.07
N TYR A 108 18.84 -10.99 -1.10
CA TYR A 108 19.04 -11.94 -2.19
C TYR A 108 19.96 -13.09 -1.80
N LYS A 109 21.11 -12.79 -1.16
CA LYS A 109 22.05 -13.81 -0.68
C LYS A 109 21.38 -14.76 0.31
N LEU A 110 20.63 -14.20 1.28
CA LEU A 110 19.90 -14.94 2.31
C LEU A 110 18.86 -15.91 1.71
N LEU A 111 18.15 -15.50 0.66
CA LEU A 111 17.09 -16.31 0.05
C LEU A 111 17.56 -17.28 -1.03
N SER A 112 18.78 -17.09 -1.54
CA SER A 112 19.35 -17.88 -2.64
C SER A 112 20.28 -18.98 -2.15
N HIS A 113 21.02 -18.74 -1.06
CA HIS A 113 21.94 -19.72 -0.48
C HIS A 113 21.33 -20.31 0.78
N ARG A 114 21.00 -21.60 0.72
CA ARG A 114 20.66 -22.38 1.91
C ARG A 114 21.97 -22.81 2.57
N LYS A 115 22.19 -22.42 3.82
CA LYS A 115 23.27 -22.98 4.65
C LYS A 115 23.02 -24.46 4.90
N ILE A 116 24.08 -25.24 5.07
CA ILE A 116 23.94 -26.66 5.43
C ILE A 116 23.26 -26.73 6.80
N ASP A 117 22.40 -27.74 7.04
CA ASP A 117 21.60 -27.81 8.28
C ASP A 117 22.47 -27.79 9.56
N ALA A 118 23.70 -28.30 9.49
CA ALA A 118 24.67 -28.26 10.59
C ALA A 118 25.21 -26.84 10.92
N GLU A 119 25.07 -25.88 10.01
CA GLU A 119 25.52 -24.49 10.16
C GLU A 119 24.37 -23.54 10.56
N LEU A 120 23.14 -24.04 10.65
CA LEU A 120 22.00 -23.26 11.08
C LEU A 120 22.05 -23.03 12.60
N PRO A 121 21.55 -21.87 13.09
CA PRO A 121 21.38 -21.67 14.51
C PRO A 121 20.46 -22.76 15.09
N ASN A 122 20.82 -23.33 16.25
CA ASN A 122 19.91 -24.23 16.96
C ASN A 122 18.78 -23.41 17.58
N SER A 123 17.62 -23.39 16.91
CA SER A 123 16.39 -22.83 17.46
C SER A 123 15.32 -23.91 17.54
N THR A 124 14.57 -23.92 18.64
CA THR A 124 13.46 -24.84 18.88
C THR A 124 12.10 -24.16 18.66
N PHE A 125 12.08 -22.95 18.08
CA PHE A 125 10.86 -22.18 17.94
C PHE A 125 10.06 -22.57 16.70
N ASN A 126 8.74 -22.67 16.87
CA ASN A 126 7.78 -22.90 15.80
C ASN A 126 7.10 -21.57 15.42
N VAL A 127 7.19 -21.16 14.16
CA VAL A 127 6.59 -19.92 13.67
C VAL A 127 5.55 -20.24 12.60
N ALA A 128 4.33 -19.72 12.75
CA ALA A 128 3.27 -19.92 11.77
C ALA A 128 3.05 -18.70 10.87
N VAL A 129 2.86 -18.93 9.58
CA VAL A 129 2.58 -17.93 8.55
C VAL A 129 1.18 -18.16 7.97
N LEU A 130 0.40 -17.10 7.81
CA LEU A 130 -0.94 -17.17 7.24
C LEU A 130 -1.31 -15.93 6.43
N ASN A 131 -2.19 -16.12 5.45
CA ASN A 131 -2.72 -15.05 4.62
C ASN A 131 -4.18 -14.74 5.01
N VAL A 132 -4.53 -13.46 5.18
CA VAL A 132 -5.87 -13.03 5.62
C VAL A 132 -6.37 -11.85 4.79
N GLY A 133 -7.63 -11.90 4.37
CA GLY A 133 -8.27 -10.88 3.54
C GLY A 133 -8.43 -11.31 2.08
N ALA A 134 -8.61 -10.33 1.19
CA ALA A 134 -8.69 -10.58 -0.24
C ALA A 134 -7.31 -10.91 -0.84
N PRO A 135 -7.22 -11.75 -1.88
CA PRO A 135 -5.94 -12.04 -2.54
C PRO A 135 -5.28 -10.77 -3.10
N ALA A 136 -3.97 -10.65 -2.89
CA ALA A 136 -3.16 -9.58 -3.43
C ALA A 136 -1.88 -10.15 -4.06
N ALA A 137 -1.56 -9.69 -5.27
CA ALA A 137 -0.35 -10.09 -5.97
C ALA A 137 0.90 -9.73 -5.15
N GLY A 138 1.69 -10.76 -4.79
CA GLY A 138 2.91 -10.61 -3.98
C GLY A 138 2.81 -11.28 -2.60
N MET A 139 1.62 -11.71 -2.16
CA MET A 139 1.44 -12.53 -0.95
C MET A 139 2.33 -13.79 -0.97
N ASN A 140 2.38 -14.50 -2.10
CA ASN A 140 3.23 -15.69 -2.25
C ASN A 140 4.73 -15.38 -2.14
N ALA A 141 5.18 -14.22 -2.64
CA ALA A 141 6.57 -13.78 -2.51
C ALA A 141 6.92 -13.48 -1.04
N ALA A 142 5.99 -12.87 -0.31
CA ALA A 142 6.11 -12.62 1.13
C ALA A 142 6.17 -13.92 1.93
N VAL A 143 5.25 -14.87 1.70
CA VAL A 143 5.26 -16.19 2.34
C VAL A 143 6.58 -16.92 2.06
N ARG A 144 7.00 -16.99 0.80
CA ARG A 144 8.28 -17.62 0.42
C ARG A 144 9.46 -17.01 1.17
N SER A 145 9.50 -15.69 1.25
CA SER A 145 10.57 -14.98 1.96
C SER A 145 10.55 -15.31 3.45
N ALA A 146 9.40 -15.21 4.11
CA ALA A 146 9.24 -15.53 5.52
C ALA A 146 9.68 -16.97 5.86
N ILE A 147 9.20 -17.96 5.10
CA ILE A 147 9.55 -19.37 5.31
C ILE A 147 11.07 -19.58 5.17
N ARG A 148 11.69 -19.06 4.10
CA ARG A 148 13.14 -19.24 3.87
C ARG A 148 13.99 -18.53 4.91
N VAL A 149 13.62 -17.31 5.30
CA VAL A 149 14.33 -16.57 6.36
C VAL A 149 14.18 -17.30 7.69
N GLY A 150 12.98 -17.73 8.06
CA GLY A 150 12.74 -18.44 9.32
C GLY A 150 13.53 -19.74 9.43
N ILE A 151 13.59 -20.53 8.34
CA ILE A 151 14.46 -21.72 8.27
C ILE A 151 15.94 -21.35 8.42
N THR A 152 16.37 -20.24 7.83
CA THR A 152 17.78 -19.79 7.93
C THR A 152 18.14 -19.31 9.33
N GLU A 153 17.16 -18.81 10.09
CA GLU A 153 17.28 -18.47 11.52
C GLU A 153 17.13 -19.71 12.42
N GLY A 154 16.91 -20.91 11.85
CA GLY A 154 16.81 -22.18 12.55
C GLY A 154 15.42 -22.55 13.04
N HIS A 155 14.38 -21.77 12.72
CA HIS A 155 13.02 -22.01 13.19
C HIS A 155 12.31 -23.10 12.38
N THR A 156 11.38 -23.80 13.04
CA THR A 156 10.44 -24.70 12.37
C THR A 156 9.26 -23.88 11.85
N MET A 157 9.03 -23.93 10.53
CA MET A 157 8.06 -23.06 9.88
C MET A 157 6.77 -23.81 9.58
N PHE A 158 5.64 -23.26 10.01
CA PHE A 158 4.31 -23.74 9.71
C PHE A 158 3.58 -22.77 8.79
N ALA A 159 2.80 -23.30 7.85
CA ALA A 159 1.89 -22.52 7.04
C ALA A 159 0.45 -22.94 7.35
N VAL A 160 -0.40 -21.95 7.57
CA VAL A 160 -1.84 -22.15 7.81
C VAL A 160 -2.60 -21.87 6.53
N SER A 161 -3.41 -22.82 6.09
CA SER A 161 -4.26 -22.66 4.92
C SER A 161 -5.49 -21.81 5.22
N ASP A 162 -6.01 -21.09 4.22
CA ASP A 162 -7.28 -20.36 4.29
C ASP A 162 -7.44 -19.38 5.49
N GLY A 163 -6.32 -18.79 5.93
CA GLY A 163 -6.29 -17.77 6.99
C GLY A 163 -6.79 -18.30 8.34
N PHE A 164 -7.54 -17.48 9.07
CA PHE A 164 -8.11 -17.90 10.36
C PHE A 164 -9.12 -19.03 10.24
N GLU A 165 -9.74 -19.19 9.06
CA GLU A 165 -10.71 -20.26 8.83
C GLU A 165 -10.05 -21.64 8.86
N GLY A 166 -8.95 -21.81 8.12
CA GLY A 166 -8.18 -23.05 8.21
C GLY A 166 -7.45 -23.18 9.55
N PHE A 167 -7.08 -22.07 10.20
CA PHE A 167 -6.46 -22.09 11.52
C PHE A 167 -7.35 -22.82 12.54
N TYR A 168 -8.58 -22.37 12.78
CA TYR A 168 -9.44 -23.02 13.77
C TYR A 168 -9.91 -24.43 13.35
N LYS A 169 -9.78 -24.78 12.07
CA LYS A 169 -10.02 -26.13 11.53
C LYS A 169 -8.79 -27.04 11.61
N GLY A 170 -7.64 -26.55 12.08
CA GLY A 170 -6.40 -27.32 12.20
C GLY A 170 -5.70 -27.58 10.86
N GLN A 171 -5.93 -26.75 9.84
CA GLN A 171 -5.26 -26.85 8.53
C GLN A 171 -3.87 -26.21 8.58
N ILE A 172 -3.00 -26.79 9.41
CA ILE A 172 -1.65 -26.31 9.67
C ILE A 172 -0.67 -27.37 9.16
N LYS A 173 0.29 -26.96 8.34
CA LYS A 173 1.30 -27.87 7.78
C LYS A 173 2.70 -27.29 7.95
N GLU A 174 3.65 -28.14 8.33
CA GLU A 174 5.06 -27.78 8.34
C GLU A 174 5.58 -27.60 6.90
N PHE A 175 6.30 -26.50 6.66
CA PHE A 175 6.87 -26.15 5.37
C PHE A 175 8.40 -26.21 5.42
N LYS A 176 8.99 -26.84 4.40
CA LYS A 176 10.43 -26.91 4.16
C LYS A 176 10.84 -25.94 3.04
N TRP A 177 12.15 -25.77 2.86
CA TRP A 177 12.72 -24.84 1.88
C TRP A 177 12.21 -25.03 0.44
N GLY A 178 11.99 -26.29 0.04
CA GLY A 178 11.54 -26.68 -1.29
C GLY A 178 10.07 -26.37 -1.57
N ASP A 179 9.22 -26.36 -0.54
CA ASP A 179 7.75 -26.21 -0.69
C ASP A 179 7.36 -24.85 -1.27
N VAL A 180 8.18 -23.82 -1.02
CA VAL A 180 7.98 -22.45 -1.53
C VAL A 180 8.80 -22.13 -2.79
N GLY A 181 9.33 -23.16 -3.46
CA GLY A 181 10.04 -23.04 -4.73
C GLY A 181 9.13 -22.49 -5.84
N GLY A 182 9.56 -21.44 -6.54
CA GLY A 182 8.80 -20.85 -7.66
C GLY A 182 7.69 -19.87 -7.27
N TRP A 183 7.43 -19.66 -5.99
CA TRP A 183 6.31 -18.83 -5.52
C TRP A 183 6.46 -17.33 -5.79
N THR A 184 7.68 -16.82 -5.99
CA THR A 184 7.95 -15.38 -6.17
C THR A 184 7.17 -14.76 -7.33
N GLY A 185 7.00 -15.50 -8.44
CA GLY A 185 6.32 -15.00 -9.63
C GLY A 185 4.82 -15.31 -9.70
N GLN A 186 4.25 -15.92 -8.67
CA GLN A 186 2.88 -16.43 -8.69
C GLN A 186 1.90 -15.42 -8.09
N GLY A 187 0.79 -15.18 -8.79
CA GLY A 187 -0.33 -14.36 -8.33
C GLY A 187 -1.20 -15.03 -7.27
N GLY A 188 -2.19 -14.29 -6.74
CA GLY A 188 -3.14 -14.80 -5.76
C GLY A 188 -2.50 -15.23 -4.43
N SER A 189 -3.10 -16.23 -3.77
CA SER A 189 -2.61 -16.83 -2.51
C SER A 189 -2.59 -18.35 -2.63
N LEU A 190 -1.40 -18.96 -2.66
CA LEU A 190 -1.21 -20.41 -2.71
C LEU A 190 -1.56 -21.10 -1.37
N LEU A 191 -1.46 -20.38 -0.25
CA LEU A 191 -1.97 -20.85 1.04
C LEU A 191 -3.51 -20.81 1.12
N GLY A 192 -4.17 -20.12 0.19
CA GLY A 192 -5.55 -19.68 0.40
C GLY A 192 -5.62 -18.45 1.29
N THR A 193 -6.73 -17.73 1.26
CA THR A 193 -6.97 -16.54 2.08
C THR A 193 -8.46 -16.30 2.20
N LYS A 194 -8.91 -15.91 3.39
CA LYS A 194 -10.32 -15.66 3.71
C LYS A 194 -10.44 -14.37 4.51
N ARG A 195 -11.63 -13.76 4.49
CA ARG A 195 -11.97 -12.56 5.28
C ARG A 195 -12.48 -12.88 6.69
N THR A 196 -12.48 -14.16 7.06
CA THR A 196 -12.97 -14.66 8.36
C THR A 196 -12.10 -14.12 9.50
N LEU A 197 -12.73 -13.54 10.51
CA LEU A 197 -12.06 -12.98 11.70
C LEU A 197 -11.98 -14.01 12.84
N PRO A 198 -10.95 -13.94 13.72
CA PRO A 198 -10.71 -14.93 14.76
C PRO A 198 -11.68 -14.86 15.95
N ALA A 199 -12.34 -13.72 16.25
CA ALA A 199 -13.14 -13.51 17.47
C ALA A 199 -14.10 -14.65 17.84
N LYS A 200 -14.79 -15.24 16.86
CA LYS A 200 -15.77 -16.31 17.11
C LYS A 200 -15.14 -17.67 17.43
N HIS A 201 -13.86 -17.84 17.16
CA HIS A 201 -13.16 -19.13 17.18
C HIS A 201 -11.82 -19.07 17.93
N ILE A 202 -11.64 -18.07 18.81
CA ILE A 202 -10.40 -17.86 19.54
C ILE A 202 -10.00 -19.08 20.36
N ASP A 203 -10.93 -19.73 21.05
CA ASP A 203 -10.65 -20.92 21.87
C ASP A 203 -10.00 -22.04 21.04
N LYS A 204 -10.53 -22.27 19.83
CA LYS A 204 -10.02 -23.27 18.89
C LYS A 204 -8.68 -22.87 18.30
N ILE A 205 -8.46 -21.58 18.02
CA ILE A 205 -7.17 -21.08 17.54
C ILE A 205 -6.11 -21.27 18.63
N ALA A 206 -6.41 -20.92 19.88
CA ALA A 206 -5.52 -21.12 21.02
C ALA A 206 -5.21 -22.61 21.23
N GLU A 207 -6.20 -23.49 21.06
CA GLU A 207 -6.00 -24.95 21.08
C GLU A 207 -5.02 -25.41 20.00
N GLN A 208 -5.20 -24.94 18.76
CA GLN A 208 -4.31 -25.30 17.64
C GLN A 208 -2.88 -24.77 17.83
N MET A 209 -2.73 -23.57 18.39
CA MET A 209 -1.43 -23.03 18.78
C MET A 209 -0.74 -23.88 19.84
N ARG A 210 -1.50 -24.41 20.80
CA ARG A 210 -0.97 -25.34 21.82
C ARG A 210 -0.53 -26.66 21.20
N ILE A 211 -1.37 -27.28 20.37
CA ILE A 211 -1.11 -28.58 19.73
C ILE A 211 0.18 -28.52 18.88
N HIS A 212 0.36 -27.45 18.12
CA HIS A 212 1.52 -27.28 17.24
C HIS A 212 2.69 -26.52 17.92
N ASN A 213 2.56 -26.20 19.21
CA ASN A 213 3.52 -25.41 19.99
C ASN A 213 3.96 -24.12 19.28
N ILE A 214 3.02 -23.37 18.69
CA ILE A 214 3.33 -22.16 17.92
C ILE A 214 3.83 -21.05 18.85
N ASN A 215 5.03 -20.54 18.58
CA ASN A 215 5.71 -19.54 19.41
C ASN A 215 5.69 -18.13 18.82
N ALA A 216 5.30 -17.95 17.55
CA ALA A 216 5.06 -16.65 16.94
C ALA A 216 4.15 -16.75 15.70
N LEU A 217 3.49 -15.65 15.34
CA LEU A 217 2.63 -15.54 14.16
C LEU A 217 3.10 -14.44 13.21
N LEU A 218 3.15 -14.75 11.91
CA LEU A 218 3.27 -13.78 10.82
C LEU A 218 2.00 -13.78 9.98
N VAL A 219 1.26 -12.68 10.00
CA VAL A 219 0.03 -12.53 9.22
C VAL A 219 0.28 -11.61 8.02
N ILE A 220 0.02 -12.09 6.81
CA ILE A 220 0.16 -11.30 5.59
C ILE A 220 -1.23 -10.99 5.06
N GLY A 221 -1.63 -9.73 4.98
CA GLY A 221 -3.02 -9.46 4.63
C GLY A 221 -3.50 -8.02 4.64
N GLY A 222 -4.81 -7.90 4.41
CA GLY A 222 -5.52 -6.63 4.33
C GLY A 222 -6.05 -6.13 5.67
N PHE A 223 -7.15 -5.36 5.64
CA PHE A 223 -7.73 -4.78 6.84
C PHE A 223 -8.27 -5.86 7.80
N GLU A 224 -8.75 -6.98 7.28
CA GLU A 224 -9.16 -8.14 8.08
C GLU A 224 -7.99 -8.76 8.86
N ALA A 225 -6.76 -8.70 8.35
CA ALA A 225 -5.58 -9.13 9.10
C ALA A 225 -5.32 -8.19 10.28
N TYR A 226 -5.44 -6.87 10.06
CA TYR A 226 -5.28 -5.87 11.11
C TYR A 226 -6.31 -6.03 12.24
N LEU A 227 -7.58 -6.18 11.88
CA LEU A 227 -8.64 -6.49 12.84
C LEU A 227 -8.38 -7.82 13.57
N GLY A 228 -7.94 -8.85 12.84
CA GLY A 228 -7.60 -10.13 13.43
C GLY A 228 -6.50 -10.03 14.48
N LEU A 229 -5.44 -9.24 14.24
CA LEU A 229 -4.41 -9.00 15.25
C LEU A 229 -4.93 -8.26 16.47
N LEU A 230 -5.83 -7.28 16.29
CA LEU A 230 -6.47 -6.57 17.41
C LEU A 230 -7.30 -7.52 18.27
N GLU A 231 -8.06 -8.43 17.65
CA GLU A 231 -8.86 -9.43 18.35
C GLU A 231 -7.99 -10.45 19.10
N LEU A 232 -6.92 -10.94 18.47
CA LEU A 232 -5.98 -11.86 19.12
C LEU A 232 -5.24 -11.18 20.29
N GLN A 233 -4.84 -9.92 20.13
CA GLN A 233 -4.20 -9.15 21.20
C GLN A 233 -5.13 -8.96 22.39
N ALA A 234 -6.39 -8.59 22.16
CA ALA A 234 -7.38 -8.41 23.24
C ALA A 234 -7.66 -9.73 23.98
N ALA A 235 -7.57 -10.86 23.27
CA ALA A 235 -7.80 -12.18 23.82
C ALA A 235 -6.64 -12.76 24.65
N ARG A 236 -5.45 -12.12 24.64
CA ARG A 236 -4.31 -12.52 25.48
C ARG A 236 -4.63 -12.60 26.97
N ALA A 237 -5.57 -11.78 27.44
CA ALA A 237 -6.01 -11.80 28.85
C ALA A 237 -6.71 -13.13 29.23
N LYS A 238 -7.30 -13.83 28.25
CA LYS A 238 -8.04 -15.09 28.46
C LYS A 238 -7.25 -16.32 28.00
N HIS A 239 -6.37 -16.16 27.02
CA HIS A 239 -5.62 -17.26 26.41
C HIS A 239 -4.13 -16.97 26.44
N ALA A 240 -3.40 -17.66 27.32
CA ALA A 240 -1.95 -17.50 27.45
C ALA A 240 -1.19 -17.97 26.19
N GLU A 241 -1.79 -18.83 25.37
CA GLU A 241 -1.25 -19.29 24.09
C GLU A 241 -1.11 -18.16 23.06
N LEU A 242 -1.90 -17.09 23.20
CA LEU A 242 -1.83 -15.90 22.33
C LEU A 242 -0.77 -14.89 22.79
N CYS A 243 -0.14 -15.11 23.96
CA CYS A 243 0.95 -14.29 24.48
C CYS A 243 2.26 -14.65 23.78
N VAL A 244 2.27 -14.54 22.46
CA VAL A 244 3.42 -14.76 21.57
C VAL A 244 3.62 -13.54 20.68
N PRO A 245 4.84 -13.32 20.14
CA PRO A 245 5.07 -12.27 19.15
C PRO A 245 4.19 -12.47 17.91
N MET A 246 3.50 -11.42 17.49
CA MET A 246 2.66 -11.38 16.31
C MET A 246 3.05 -10.18 15.46
N VAL A 247 3.25 -10.39 14.16
CA VAL A 247 3.48 -9.27 13.24
C VAL A 247 2.63 -9.40 11.99
N MET A 248 2.08 -8.28 11.55
CA MET A 248 1.35 -8.15 10.30
C MET A 248 2.20 -7.49 9.22
N VAL A 249 2.16 -8.06 8.02
CA VAL A 249 2.66 -7.46 6.78
C VAL A 249 1.45 -7.00 5.92
N PRO A 250 1.38 -5.72 5.52
CA PRO A 250 0.25 -5.19 4.76
C PRO A 250 0.25 -5.70 3.31
N ALA A 251 -0.82 -6.37 2.91
CA ALA A 251 -1.05 -6.91 1.57
C ALA A 251 -2.50 -6.73 1.14
N THR A 252 -2.74 -5.77 0.25
CA THR A 252 -4.07 -5.43 -0.29
C THR A 252 -3.89 -4.57 -1.54
N VAL A 253 -4.78 -4.75 -2.52
CA VAL A 253 -4.83 -3.86 -3.69
C VAL A 253 -5.35 -2.47 -3.36
N SER A 254 -6.02 -2.29 -2.22
CA SER A 254 -6.66 -1.03 -1.87
C SER A 254 -5.74 -0.04 -1.17
N ASN A 255 -4.59 -0.50 -0.64
CA ASN A 255 -3.68 0.32 0.16
C ASN A 255 -4.33 1.09 1.31
N ASN A 256 -5.25 0.41 2.01
CA ASN A 256 -6.06 0.98 3.09
C ASN A 256 -5.62 0.56 4.49
N ILE A 257 -4.34 0.20 4.66
CA ILE A 257 -3.84 -0.32 5.93
C ILE A 257 -3.20 0.81 6.74
N PRO A 258 -3.63 1.05 8.00
CA PRO A 258 -3.01 2.07 8.86
C PRO A 258 -1.54 1.74 9.12
N GLY A 259 -0.73 2.76 9.35
CA GLY A 259 0.70 2.59 9.65
C GLY A 259 1.60 2.24 8.45
N SER A 260 1.07 2.08 7.23
CA SER A 260 1.89 1.84 6.03
C SER A 260 1.45 2.69 4.83
N ASP A 261 2.40 3.40 4.23
CA ASP A 261 2.21 4.21 3.02
C ASP A 261 1.95 3.35 1.78
N LEU A 262 2.45 2.11 1.79
CA LEU A 262 2.30 1.11 0.73
C LEU A 262 1.92 -0.25 1.29
N SER A 263 1.24 -1.04 0.47
CA SER A 263 0.88 -2.43 0.75
C SER A 263 1.18 -3.29 -0.46
N ILE A 264 1.46 -4.57 -0.22
CA ILE A 264 1.77 -5.53 -1.28
C ILE A 264 0.52 -5.73 -2.15
N GLY A 265 0.69 -5.61 -3.46
CA GLY A 265 -0.36 -5.80 -4.47
C GLY A 265 -0.91 -4.49 -5.04
N ALA A 266 -0.63 -3.36 -4.38
CA ALA A 266 -1.03 -2.03 -4.83
C ALA A 266 -0.41 -1.66 -6.19
N ASP A 267 0.88 -1.93 -6.39
CA ASP A 267 1.56 -1.61 -7.65
C ASP A 267 1.11 -2.51 -8.80
N THR A 268 0.87 -3.80 -8.54
CA THR A 268 0.32 -4.71 -9.53
C THR A 268 -1.08 -4.27 -9.94
N ALA A 269 -1.93 -3.86 -8.99
CA ALA A 269 -3.25 -3.32 -9.29
C ALA A 269 -3.17 -2.04 -10.12
N LEU A 270 -2.23 -1.15 -9.79
CA LEU A 270 -1.97 0.07 -10.54
C LEU A 270 -1.54 -0.19 -11.99
N ASN A 271 -0.64 -1.14 -12.20
CA ASN A 271 -0.22 -1.53 -13.55
C ASN A 271 -1.38 -2.22 -14.29
N ALA A 272 -2.16 -3.09 -13.62
CA ALA A 272 -3.35 -3.68 -14.23
C ALA A 272 -4.37 -2.62 -14.67
N ILE A 273 -4.60 -1.59 -13.87
CA ILE A 273 -5.42 -0.44 -14.26
C ILE A 273 -4.76 0.26 -15.45
N THR A 274 -3.48 0.60 -15.36
CA THR A 274 -2.75 1.37 -16.39
C THR A 274 -2.67 0.65 -17.75
N ASP A 275 -2.47 -0.67 -17.76
CA ASP A 275 -2.31 -1.51 -18.95
C ASP A 275 -3.63 -1.77 -19.68
N ASN A 276 -4.76 -1.65 -18.99
CA ASN A 276 -6.07 -1.69 -19.65
C ASN A 276 -6.32 -0.43 -20.50
N PHE A 277 -5.46 0.61 -20.42
CA PHE A 277 -5.73 1.92 -21.06
C PHE A 277 -4.54 2.53 -21.85
N PRO A 278 -3.93 1.83 -22.82
CA PRO A 278 -2.85 2.41 -23.62
C PRO A 278 -3.33 3.51 -24.59
N HIS A 279 -4.59 3.46 -25.06
CA HIS A 279 -5.18 4.45 -25.97
C HIS A 279 -6.65 4.71 -25.63
N PRO A 280 -7.02 5.87 -25.06
CA PRO A 280 -8.42 6.16 -24.75
C PRO A 280 -9.20 6.37 -26.06
N LEU A 281 -10.14 5.47 -26.33
CA LEU A 281 -11.35 5.79 -27.09
C LEU A 281 -12.27 6.66 -26.20
N ILE A 282 -13.30 7.23 -26.81
CA ILE A 282 -14.31 8.15 -26.24
C ILE A 282 -14.75 7.78 -24.80
N ILE A 283 -15.08 8.79 -23.98
CA ILE A 283 -15.23 8.81 -22.50
C ILE A 283 -15.59 7.46 -21.88
N ILE A 284 -14.73 6.95 -20.99
CA ILE A 284 -15.01 5.73 -20.22
C ILE A 284 -15.13 6.07 -18.73
N VAL A 285 -16.26 5.78 -18.10
CA VAL A 285 -16.45 5.82 -16.63
C VAL A 285 -16.03 4.47 -16.05
N ILE A 286 -15.02 4.47 -15.18
CA ILE A 286 -14.42 3.23 -14.68
C ILE A 286 -14.47 3.11 -13.17
N VAL A 287 -14.89 1.92 -12.70
CA VAL A 287 -14.95 1.59 -11.27
C VAL A 287 -13.71 0.83 -10.82
N SER A 288 -12.98 1.41 -9.87
CA SER A 288 -11.88 0.75 -9.16
C SER A 288 -12.31 0.31 -7.77
N HIS A 289 -11.95 -0.92 -7.38
CA HIS A 289 -12.19 -1.44 -6.02
C HIS A 289 -11.14 -0.92 -5.01
N ALA A 290 -10.05 -0.37 -5.52
CA ALA A 290 -8.96 0.12 -4.71
C ALA A 290 -9.18 1.60 -4.33
N HIS A 291 -8.85 1.98 -3.08
CA HIS A 291 -8.73 3.38 -2.67
C HIS A 291 -7.56 4.11 -3.37
N ILE A 292 -6.87 3.44 -4.31
CA ILE A 292 -5.75 3.92 -5.12
C ILE A 292 -6.22 4.74 -6.36
N SER A 293 -7.51 5.07 -6.48
CA SER A 293 -8.07 5.75 -7.65
C SER A 293 -7.27 6.99 -8.08
N THR A 294 -6.81 7.80 -7.14
CA THR A 294 -5.99 9.00 -7.38
C THR A 294 -4.66 8.73 -8.05
N TRP A 295 -3.99 7.62 -7.72
CA TRP A 295 -2.70 7.28 -8.31
C TRP A 295 -2.86 6.83 -9.76
N SER A 296 -3.89 6.02 -10.03
CA SER A 296 -4.23 5.61 -11.40
C SER A 296 -4.62 6.80 -12.28
N SER A 297 -5.29 7.81 -11.70
CA SER A 297 -5.67 9.04 -12.41
C SER A 297 -4.46 9.91 -12.77
N ILE A 298 -3.43 9.97 -11.92
CA ILE A 298 -2.15 10.64 -12.22
C ILE A 298 -1.44 9.93 -13.39
N CYS A 299 -1.38 8.60 -13.41
CA CYS A 299 -0.76 7.82 -14.49
C CYS A 299 -1.37 8.09 -15.88
N CYS A 300 -2.65 8.47 -15.93
CA CYS A 300 -3.39 8.58 -17.18
C CYS A 300 -3.62 10.06 -17.61
N SER A 301 -3.30 11.04 -16.76
CA SER A 301 -3.65 12.47 -16.94
C SER A 301 -5.17 12.68 -17.09
N VAL A 302 -5.92 12.12 -16.14
CA VAL A 302 -7.37 11.92 -16.22
C VAL A 302 -8.10 12.66 -15.12
N SER A 303 -9.35 13.06 -15.38
CA SER A 303 -10.25 13.61 -14.37
C SER A 303 -10.75 12.50 -13.44
N ASP A 304 -10.43 12.64 -12.17
CA ASP A 304 -10.89 11.74 -11.11
C ASP A 304 -12.07 12.37 -10.38
N ILE A 305 -13.24 11.74 -10.47
CA ILE A 305 -14.43 12.16 -9.74
C ILE A 305 -14.34 11.75 -8.25
N SER A 306 -13.35 10.94 -7.85
CA SER A 306 -13.11 10.67 -6.43
C SER A 306 -12.73 11.91 -5.61
N SER A 307 -12.49 13.08 -6.22
CA SER A 307 -12.43 14.34 -5.46
C SER A 307 -13.76 14.73 -4.81
N ILE A 308 -14.87 14.12 -5.22
CA ILE A 308 -16.21 14.32 -4.66
C ILE A 308 -16.45 13.41 -3.46
N SER A 309 -15.58 12.41 -3.22
CA SER A 309 -15.69 11.51 -2.06
C SER A 309 -15.40 12.19 -0.71
N ASN A 310 -15.30 13.52 -0.66
CA ASN A 310 -15.45 14.26 0.60
C ASN A 310 -16.91 14.18 1.14
N SER A 311 -17.87 13.62 0.40
CA SER A 311 -19.23 13.33 0.91
C SER A 311 -19.29 12.44 2.15
N ILE A 312 -18.19 11.78 2.54
CA ILE A 312 -18.15 10.97 3.78
C ILE A 312 -18.01 11.85 5.03
N ALA A 313 -17.37 13.02 4.92
CA ALA A 313 -17.39 14.01 6.00
C ALA A 313 -18.83 14.47 6.29
N ASP A 314 -19.69 14.50 5.26
CA ASP A 314 -21.06 15.00 5.37
C ASP A 314 -22.04 14.01 6.01
N ALA A 315 -21.86 12.70 5.86
CA ALA A 315 -22.69 11.71 6.57
C ALA A 315 -22.41 11.73 8.09
N CYS A 316 -21.13 11.90 8.46
CA CYS A 316 -20.73 12.04 9.86
C CYS A 316 -21.24 13.37 10.45
N ALA A 317 -21.16 14.46 9.70
CA ALA A 317 -21.69 15.77 10.11
C ALA A 317 -23.23 15.76 10.27
N LEU A 318 -23.95 15.05 9.39
CA LEU A 318 -25.40 14.90 9.50
C LEU A 318 -25.80 14.12 10.76
N MET A 319 -25.16 12.97 11.03
CA MET A 319 -25.40 12.21 12.27
C MET A 319 -25.06 13.04 13.51
N GLN A 320 -23.95 13.78 13.50
CA GLN A 320 -23.58 14.69 14.60
C GLN A 320 -24.61 15.79 14.82
N ALA A 321 -25.20 16.34 13.76
CA ALA A 321 -26.23 17.37 13.87
C ALA A 321 -27.55 16.81 14.42
N PHE A 322 -27.96 15.60 14.02
CA PHE A 322 -29.10 14.90 14.62
C PHE A 322 -28.85 14.55 16.10
N GLU A 323 -27.66 14.03 16.42
CA GLU A 323 -27.28 13.72 17.81
C GLU A 323 -27.26 14.97 18.68
N SER A 324 -26.75 16.09 18.17
CA SER A 324 -26.74 17.37 18.88
C SER A 324 -28.15 17.88 19.15
N LEU A 325 -29.05 17.79 18.15
CA LEU A 325 -30.45 18.20 18.32
C LEU A 325 -31.17 17.28 19.32
N LEU A 326 -30.92 15.97 19.27
CA LEU A 326 -31.46 14.99 20.23
C LEU A 326 -30.97 15.26 21.66
N GLN A 327 -29.69 15.57 21.83
CA GLN A 327 -29.12 15.95 23.13
C GLN A 327 -29.76 17.23 23.67
N LEU A 328 -30.01 18.22 22.81
CA LEU A 328 -30.72 19.45 23.20
C LEU A 328 -32.19 19.20 23.54
N VAL A 329 -32.85 18.27 22.84
CA VAL A 329 -34.22 17.84 23.16
C VAL A 329 -34.27 17.10 24.50
N ASP A 330 -33.32 16.22 24.79
CA ASP A 330 -33.20 15.54 26.08
C ASP A 330 -32.90 16.52 27.22
N ALA A 331 -32.07 17.54 26.96
CA ALA A 331 -31.74 18.58 27.93
C ALA A 331 -32.95 19.43 28.35
N ARG A 332 -34.06 19.43 27.59
CA ARG A 332 -35.31 20.12 27.96
C ARG A 332 -35.91 19.62 29.26
N SER A 333 -35.67 18.37 29.64
CA SER A 333 -36.16 17.85 30.92
C SER A 333 -35.40 18.39 32.13
N ARG A 334 -34.24 19.02 31.90
CA ARG A 334 -33.30 19.48 32.94
C ARG A 334 -33.11 21.00 32.97
N TYR A 335 -33.33 21.68 31.85
CA TYR A 335 -33.10 23.12 31.72
C TYR A 335 -34.29 23.76 30.98
N GLU A 336 -34.99 24.68 31.65
CA GLU A 336 -36.13 25.39 31.07
C GLU A 336 -35.72 26.30 29.90
N GLU A 337 -34.46 26.75 29.89
CA GLU A 337 -33.89 27.61 28.85
C GLU A 337 -33.83 26.92 27.48
N PHE A 338 -33.83 25.58 27.44
CA PHE A 338 -33.83 24.80 26.19
C PHE A 338 -35.24 24.47 25.68
N CYS A 339 -36.31 24.91 26.36
CA CYS A 339 -37.71 24.75 25.92
C CYS A 339 -38.11 25.72 24.78
N VAL A 340 -37.20 25.97 23.85
CA VAL A 340 -37.44 26.78 22.64
C VAL A 340 -37.73 25.87 21.44
N PRO A 341 -38.53 26.31 20.45
CA PRO A 341 -38.72 25.57 19.21
C PRO A 341 -37.37 25.35 18.50
N MET A 342 -37.08 24.10 18.13
CA MET A 342 -35.85 23.71 17.44
C MET A 342 -36.24 23.11 16.09
N CYS A 343 -35.64 23.58 15.02
CA CYS A 343 -35.87 23.10 13.66
C CYS A 343 -34.51 22.83 13.01
N MET A 344 -34.37 21.66 12.39
CA MET A 344 -33.19 21.30 11.63
C MET A 344 -33.46 21.55 10.14
N VAL A 345 -32.56 22.28 9.49
CA VAL A 345 -32.58 22.44 8.03
C VAL A 345 -31.59 21.45 7.43
N PRO A 346 -32.04 20.51 6.56
CA PRO A 346 -31.16 19.51 5.98
C PRO A 346 -30.20 20.15 4.98
N ALA A 347 -28.92 20.18 5.30
CA ALA A 347 -27.85 20.69 4.45
C ALA A 347 -26.76 19.62 4.26
N THR A 348 -26.83 18.89 3.15
CA THR A 348 -25.83 17.88 2.74
C THR A 348 -25.71 17.87 1.22
N ILE A 349 -24.52 17.57 0.70
CA ILE A 349 -24.33 17.39 -0.76
C ILE A 349 -24.78 16.01 -1.26
N SER A 350 -24.99 15.07 -0.35
CA SER A 350 -25.34 13.68 -0.65
C SER A 350 -26.85 13.45 -0.78
N ASN A 351 -27.70 14.39 -0.37
CA ASN A 351 -29.17 14.24 -0.38
C ASN A 351 -29.70 12.98 0.32
N ASN A 352 -29.10 12.62 1.44
CA ASN A 352 -29.39 11.39 2.19
C ASN A 352 -30.22 11.64 3.47
N VAL A 353 -30.92 12.77 3.57
CA VAL A 353 -31.73 13.09 4.75
C VAL A 353 -33.13 12.51 4.61
N CYS A 354 -33.51 11.60 5.50
CA CYS A 354 -34.86 11.03 5.52
C CYS A 354 -35.91 12.11 5.83
N GLY A 355 -37.02 12.13 5.08
CA GLY A 355 -38.13 13.07 5.31
C GLY A 355 -38.05 14.38 4.52
N THR A 356 -37.07 14.54 3.63
CA THR A 356 -37.02 15.59 2.61
C THR A 356 -36.69 14.97 1.25
N ASP A 357 -37.26 15.52 0.17
CA ASP A 357 -36.89 15.13 -1.19
C ASP A 357 -35.53 15.72 -1.60
N LEU A 358 -35.14 16.84 -0.99
CA LEU A 358 -33.93 17.61 -1.31
C LEU A 358 -33.26 18.18 -0.05
N SER A 359 -31.93 18.14 -0.01
CA SER A 359 -31.08 18.83 0.97
C SER A 359 -30.36 20.01 0.34
N ILE A 360 -30.13 21.06 1.14
CA ILE A 360 -29.36 22.22 0.73
C ILE A 360 -27.92 21.77 0.44
N GLY A 361 -27.41 22.08 -0.76
CA GLY A 361 -26.08 21.71 -1.22
C GLY A 361 -26.04 20.53 -2.19
N ALA A 362 -27.10 19.72 -2.27
CA ALA A 362 -27.18 18.61 -3.23
C ALA A 362 -27.10 19.12 -4.68
N ASP A 363 -27.93 20.11 -5.02
CA ASP A 363 -27.93 20.77 -6.33
C ASP A 363 -26.60 21.48 -6.62
N THR A 364 -26.04 22.19 -5.63
CA THR A 364 -24.73 22.84 -5.77
C THR A 364 -23.61 21.85 -6.09
N SER A 365 -23.65 20.65 -5.50
CA SER A 365 -22.66 19.61 -5.78
C SER A 365 -22.79 19.03 -7.18
N LEU A 366 -24.03 18.89 -7.67
CA LEU A 366 -24.35 18.42 -9.01
C LEU A 366 -23.95 19.46 -10.06
N ASN A 367 -24.26 20.73 -9.81
CA ASN A 367 -23.85 21.84 -10.65
C ASN A 367 -22.32 21.96 -10.71
N ALA A 368 -21.61 21.78 -9.59
CA ALA A 368 -20.15 21.74 -9.60
C ALA A 368 -19.56 20.57 -10.42
N ILE A 369 -20.25 19.41 -10.49
CA ILE A 369 -19.83 18.30 -11.37
C ILE A 369 -19.95 18.70 -12.83
N VAL A 370 -21.10 19.27 -13.20
CA VAL A 370 -21.42 19.68 -14.57
C VAL A 370 -20.49 20.81 -15.01
N GLU A 371 -20.46 21.92 -14.29
CA GLU A 371 -19.64 23.10 -14.59
C GLU A 371 -18.14 22.76 -14.56
N SER A 372 -17.65 22.04 -13.54
CA SER A 372 -16.21 21.83 -13.42
C SER A 372 -15.68 20.77 -14.36
N ASN A 373 -16.41 19.67 -14.61
CA ASN A 373 -15.88 18.52 -15.33
C ASN A 373 -16.49 18.33 -16.72
N VAL A 374 -17.81 18.41 -16.83
CA VAL A 374 -18.48 18.16 -18.12
C VAL A 374 -18.18 19.30 -19.09
N GLU A 375 -18.31 20.56 -18.66
CA GLU A 375 -17.96 21.70 -19.50
C GLU A 375 -16.46 21.69 -19.89
N HIS A 376 -15.57 21.37 -18.94
CA HIS A 376 -14.14 21.22 -19.23
C HIS A 376 -13.88 20.15 -20.30
N LEU A 377 -14.58 19.03 -20.24
CA LEU A 377 -14.46 17.98 -21.25
C LEU A 377 -15.06 18.39 -22.59
N THR A 378 -16.21 19.06 -22.59
CA THR A 378 -16.84 19.64 -23.78
C THR A 378 -15.89 20.61 -24.49
N ASP A 379 -15.22 21.48 -23.74
CA ASP A 379 -14.21 22.38 -24.28
C ASP A 379 -12.94 21.64 -24.73
N LYS A 380 -12.53 20.61 -24.01
CA LYS A 380 -11.40 19.76 -24.41
C LYS A 380 -11.66 19.05 -25.75
N MET A 381 -12.89 18.61 -26.02
CA MET A 381 -13.26 17.97 -27.31
C MET A 381 -13.17 18.93 -28.50
N LYS A 382 -13.18 20.26 -28.28
CA LYS A 382 -12.93 21.26 -29.33
C LYS A 382 -11.45 21.39 -29.68
N THR A 383 -10.55 20.86 -28.84
CA THR A 383 -9.10 20.86 -29.07
C THR A 383 -8.65 19.66 -29.90
N SER A 384 -7.35 19.54 -30.18
CA SER A 384 -6.77 18.37 -30.87
C SER A 384 -6.87 17.07 -30.08
N ILE A 385 -7.14 17.12 -28.77
CA ILE A 385 -7.24 15.95 -27.90
C ILE A 385 -8.71 15.64 -27.61
N GLN A 386 -9.33 14.90 -28.53
CA GLN A 386 -10.74 14.53 -28.47
C GLN A 386 -10.97 13.22 -27.69
N ARG A 387 -10.48 13.18 -26.45
CA ARG A 387 -10.64 12.02 -25.58
C ARG A 387 -10.70 12.40 -24.11
N GLY A 388 -11.55 11.70 -23.37
CA GLY A 388 -11.71 11.80 -21.93
C GLY A 388 -11.66 10.43 -21.29
N LEU A 389 -11.25 10.37 -20.03
CA LEU A 389 -11.43 9.22 -19.17
C LEU A 389 -11.97 9.77 -17.86
N VAL A 390 -12.76 8.98 -17.14
CA VAL A 390 -13.27 9.34 -15.83
C VAL A 390 -13.10 8.14 -14.92
N LEU A 391 -12.28 8.29 -13.88
CA LEU A 391 -12.10 7.26 -12.87
C LEU A 391 -13.01 7.55 -11.67
N ARG A 392 -13.71 6.51 -11.21
CA ARG A 392 -14.60 6.52 -10.04
C ARG A 392 -14.17 5.40 -9.10
N ASN A 393 -13.93 5.72 -7.84
CA ASN A 393 -13.81 4.68 -6.81
C ASN A 393 -15.19 4.07 -6.53
N GLU A 394 -15.28 2.75 -6.31
CA GLU A 394 -16.56 2.07 -6.10
C GLU A 394 -17.39 2.63 -4.94
N ASN A 395 -16.70 3.07 -3.88
CA ASN A 395 -17.26 3.58 -2.65
C ASN A 395 -17.17 5.12 -2.56
N SER A 396 -17.00 5.81 -3.70
CA SER A 396 -16.87 7.28 -3.67
C SER A 396 -18.16 7.99 -3.24
N SER A 397 -19.32 7.41 -3.56
CA SER A 397 -20.65 7.90 -3.20
C SER A 397 -21.66 6.79 -3.41
N GLU A 398 -22.59 6.61 -2.48
CA GLU A 398 -23.70 5.66 -2.63
C GLU A 398 -24.74 6.14 -3.65
N ASN A 399 -24.91 7.46 -3.78
CA ASN A 399 -25.93 8.07 -4.64
C ASN A 399 -25.40 8.37 -6.05
N TYR A 400 -24.18 8.89 -6.16
CA TYR A 400 -23.52 9.11 -7.45
C TYR A 400 -22.83 7.82 -7.92
N THR A 401 -23.69 6.88 -8.31
CA THR A 401 -23.27 5.58 -8.85
C THR A 401 -22.59 5.74 -10.21
N THR A 402 -21.91 4.69 -10.65
CA THR A 402 -21.32 4.62 -11.98
C THR A 402 -22.35 4.83 -13.08
N ASP A 403 -23.56 4.29 -12.89
CA ASP A 403 -24.64 4.40 -13.87
C ASP A 403 -25.17 5.83 -13.92
N PHE A 404 -25.32 6.46 -12.76
CA PHE A 404 -25.71 7.87 -12.68
C PHE A 404 -24.69 8.78 -13.39
N ILE A 405 -23.40 8.64 -13.07
CA ILE A 405 -22.33 9.44 -13.69
C ILE A 405 -22.27 9.19 -15.19
N TYR A 406 -22.41 7.94 -15.62
CA TYR A 406 -22.46 7.58 -17.04
C TYR A 406 -23.62 8.26 -17.75
N GLN A 407 -24.82 8.22 -17.18
CA GLN A 407 -26.01 8.88 -17.74
C GLN A 407 -25.83 10.40 -17.79
N LEU A 408 -25.36 11.02 -16.70
CA LEU A 408 -25.10 12.45 -16.62
C LEU A 408 -24.16 12.91 -17.74
N TYR A 409 -23.01 12.25 -17.90
CA TYR A 409 -22.06 12.61 -18.94
C TYR A 409 -22.59 12.33 -20.35
N SER A 410 -23.38 11.26 -20.52
CA SER A 410 -23.99 10.95 -21.83
C SER A 410 -25.03 11.99 -22.24
N GLU A 411 -25.81 12.50 -21.29
CA GLU A 411 -26.86 13.49 -21.54
C GLU A 411 -26.29 14.89 -21.76
N GLU A 412 -25.45 15.37 -20.85
CA GLU A 412 -24.83 16.70 -20.94
C GLU A 412 -23.79 16.80 -22.08
N GLY A 413 -23.21 15.67 -22.49
CA GLY A 413 -22.28 15.59 -23.61
C GLY A 413 -22.92 15.46 -25.00
N LYS A 414 -24.26 15.40 -25.08
CA LYS A 414 -24.98 15.14 -26.33
C LYS A 414 -24.56 16.10 -27.45
N GLY A 415 -24.25 15.53 -28.60
CA GLY A 415 -23.80 16.28 -29.79
C GLY A 415 -22.33 16.69 -29.77
N VAL A 416 -21.59 16.43 -28.67
CA VAL A 416 -20.15 16.69 -28.57
C VAL A 416 -19.35 15.39 -28.42
N PHE A 417 -19.77 14.49 -27.52
CA PHE A 417 -19.10 13.22 -27.30
C PHE A 417 -20.06 12.13 -26.81
N ASP A 418 -19.67 10.87 -26.99
CA ASP A 418 -20.36 9.72 -26.40
C ASP A 418 -19.67 9.27 -25.10
N CYS A 419 -20.31 8.35 -24.37
CA CYS A 419 -19.73 7.72 -23.19
C CYS A 419 -19.82 6.19 -23.25
N ARG A 420 -18.94 5.53 -22.51
CA ARG A 420 -18.95 4.09 -22.20
C ARG A 420 -18.70 3.91 -20.71
N LYS A 421 -19.12 2.79 -20.14
CA LYS A 421 -18.82 2.42 -18.76
C LYS A 421 -18.09 1.09 -18.73
N ASN A 422 -17.10 0.94 -17.85
CA ASN A 422 -16.38 -0.31 -17.66
C ASN A 422 -16.08 -0.55 -16.17
N VAL A 423 -16.48 -1.69 -15.64
CA VAL A 423 -16.16 -2.10 -14.26
C VAL A 423 -15.03 -3.12 -14.34
N LEU A 424 -13.82 -2.71 -13.94
CA LEU A 424 -12.64 -3.58 -14.02
C LEU A 424 -12.77 -4.84 -13.15
N GLY A 425 -13.47 -4.71 -12.02
CA GLY A 425 -13.73 -5.81 -11.10
C GLY A 425 -12.44 -6.47 -10.60
N HIS A 426 -12.45 -7.80 -10.50
CA HIS A 426 -11.39 -8.58 -9.87
C HIS A 426 -10.08 -8.66 -10.67
N MET A 427 -10.06 -8.24 -11.94
CA MET A 427 -8.82 -8.20 -12.74
C MET A 427 -7.75 -7.27 -12.13
N GLN A 428 -8.17 -6.33 -11.29
CA GLN A 428 -7.29 -5.45 -10.52
C GLN A 428 -6.39 -6.20 -9.53
N GLN A 429 -6.74 -7.43 -9.14
CA GLN A 429 -5.85 -8.27 -8.31
C GLN A 429 -4.57 -8.66 -9.06
N GLY A 430 -4.57 -8.52 -10.39
CA GLY A 430 -3.48 -8.87 -11.27
C GLY A 430 -3.36 -10.38 -11.49
N GLY A 431 -2.63 -10.73 -12.54
CA GLY A 431 -2.14 -12.09 -12.75
C GLY A 431 -0.86 -12.31 -11.96
N ALA A 432 0.28 -12.30 -12.66
CA ALA A 432 1.58 -12.34 -12.00
C ALA A 432 1.87 -11.00 -11.28
N PRO A 433 2.45 -11.01 -10.06
CA PRO A 433 2.82 -9.80 -9.36
C PRO A 433 3.85 -8.98 -10.13
N SER A 434 3.78 -7.65 -10.03
CA SER A 434 4.79 -6.76 -10.60
C SER A 434 6.16 -6.98 -9.93
N PRO A 435 7.28 -6.63 -10.61
CA PRO A 435 8.60 -6.68 -9.98
C PRO A 435 8.67 -5.88 -8.67
N PHE A 436 7.92 -4.78 -8.57
CA PHE A 436 7.82 -3.99 -7.34
C PHE A 436 7.22 -4.82 -6.21
N ASP A 437 6.02 -5.40 -6.40
CA ASP A 437 5.34 -6.16 -5.35
C ASP A 437 6.07 -7.45 -4.96
N ARG A 438 6.73 -8.11 -5.91
CA ARG A 438 7.60 -9.27 -5.62
C ARG A 438 8.72 -8.89 -4.67
N ASN A 439 9.43 -7.81 -4.99
CA ASN A 439 10.57 -7.34 -4.21
C ASN A 439 10.12 -6.73 -2.88
N PHE A 440 9.04 -5.95 -2.88
CA PHE A 440 8.49 -5.34 -1.67
C PHE A 440 8.03 -6.41 -0.69
N GLY A 441 7.21 -7.37 -1.15
CA GLY A 441 6.78 -8.51 -0.34
C GLY A 441 7.95 -9.34 0.19
N THR A 442 8.97 -9.57 -0.63
CA THR A 442 10.18 -10.29 -0.21
C THR A 442 10.91 -9.56 0.92
N LYS A 443 11.16 -8.24 0.78
CA LYS A 443 11.93 -7.46 1.76
C LYS A 443 11.19 -7.30 3.09
N ILE A 444 9.91 -6.92 3.03
CA ILE A 444 9.14 -6.63 4.23
C ILE A 444 8.91 -7.91 5.05
N ALA A 445 8.67 -9.05 4.40
CA ALA A 445 8.52 -10.34 5.08
C ALA A 445 9.84 -10.85 5.67
N ALA A 446 10.97 -10.65 4.98
CA ALA A 446 12.29 -10.96 5.54
C ALA A 446 12.56 -10.14 6.81
N LYS A 447 12.26 -8.83 6.77
CA LYS A 447 12.39 -7.95 7.93
C LYS A 447 11.45 -8.34 9.08
N ALA A 448 10.21 -8.72 8.76
CA ALA A 448 9.23 -9.20 9.74
C ALA A 448 9.74 -10.47 10.44
N MET A 449 10.32 -11.41 9.69
CA MET A 449 10.86 -12.64 10.27
C MET A 449 12.09 -12.38 11.16
N GLN A 450 13.01 -11.51 10.74
CA GLN A 450 14.13 -11.09 11.59
C GLN A 450 13.66 -10.45 12.90
N TRP A 451 12.60 -9.65 12.84
CA TRP A 451 11.98 -9.08 14.03
C TRP A 451 11.35 -10.16 14.93
N ILE A 452 10.64 -11.14 14.35
CA ILE A 452 10.12 -12.31 15.08
C ILE A 452 11.26 -13.04 15.78
N SER A 453 12.35 -13.37 15.09
CA SER A 453 13.50 -14.08 15.66
C SER A 453 14.10 -13.33 16.85
N LYS A 454 14.25 -12.00 16.73
CA LYS A 454 14.71 -11.15 17.83
C LYS A 454 13.74 -11.18 19.02
N LYS A 455 12.44 -11.04 18.77
CA LYS A 455 11.41 -11.01 19.82
C LYS A 455 11.22 -12.37 20.49
N LEU A 456 11.36 -13.46 19.76
CA LEU A 456 11.38 -14.82 20.32
C LEU A 456 12.50 -14.97 21.35
N GLN A 457 13.72 -14.52 21.03
CA GLN A 457 14.85 -14.55 21.96
C GLN A 457 14.64 -13.63 23.18
N GLU A 458 14.08 -12.44 22.96
CA GLU A 458 13.79 -11.46 24.02
C GLU A 458 12.74 -11.95 25.02
N PHE A 459 11.69 -12.63 24.54
CA PHE A 459 10.56 -13.11 25.34
C PHE A 459 10.64 -14.59 25.71
N TYR A 460 11.76 -15.26 25.43
CA TYR A 460 11.96 -16.65 25.83
C TYR A 460 12.29 -16.74 27.32
N LYS A 461 11.41 -17.43 28.06
CA LYS A 461 11.60 -17.73 29.47
C LYS A 461 12.22 -19.11 29.63
N ALA A 462 13.51 -19.16 29.90
CA ALA A 462 14.27 -20.42 30.00
C ALA A 462 13.81 -21.31 31.18
N ASP A 463 13.29 -20.70 32.24
CA ASP A 463 12.73 -21.34 33.43
C ASP A 463 11.39 -22.04 33.15
N GLU A 464 10.52 -21.41 32.34
CA GLU A 464 9.21 -21.96 31.97
C GLU A 464 9.25 -22.77 30.65
N GLY A 465 10.38 -22.74 29.93
CA GLY A 465 10.54 -23.42 28.64
C GLY A 465 9.59 -22.92 27.54
N ARG A 466 9.08 -21.68 27.66
CA ARG A 466 8.09 -21.11 26.73
C ARG A 466 8.35 -19.64 26.43
N VAL A 467 7.81 -19.17 25.31
CA VAL A 467 7.76 -17.75 24.97
C VAL A 467 6.54 -17.13 25.63
N PHE A 468 6.71 -15.98 26.29
CA PHE A 468 5.60 -15.23 26.87
C PHE A 468 5.75 -13.72 26.59
N ALA A 469 5.11 -13.27 25.51
CA ALA A 469 5.09 -11.89 25.06
C ALA A 469 3.68 -11.30 25.22
N ASN A 470 3.45 -10.61 26.33
CA ASN A 470 2.14 -10.00 26.66
C ASN A 470 2.13 -8.47 26.56
N SER A 471 3.25 -7.86 26.16
CA SER A 471 3.35 -6.42 25.94
C SER A 471 2.72 -5.99 24.61
N GLU A 472 2.30 -4.73 24.49
CA GLU A 472 1.72 -4.20 23.24
C GLU A 472 2.72 -4.22 22.07
N ASP A 473 4.00 -3.97 22.34
CA ASP A 473 5.09 -3.97 21.35
C ASP A 473 5.44 -5.35 20.80
N SER A 474 4.81 -6.41 21.30
CA SER A 474 4.92 -7.76 20.76
C SER A 474 3.84 -8.08 19.71
N ALA A 475 2.85 -7.21 19.49
CA ALA A 475 1.83 -7.35 18.45
C ALA A 475 1.87 -6.12 17.53
N CYS A 476 2.57 -6.23 16.41
CA CYS A 476 2.91 -5.08 15.57
C CYS A 476 2.46 -5.21 14.12
N LEU A 477 2.33 -4.08 13.45
CA LEU A 477 2.26 -3.97 11.99
C LEU A 477 3.59 -3.43 11.48
N VAL A 478 4.21 -4.13 10.53
CA VAL A 478 5.40 -3.63 9.83
C VAL A 478 4.95 -2.87 8.60
N GLY A 479 5.11 -1.55 8.63
CA GLY A 479 4.66 -0.65 7.57
C GLY A 479 5.80 0.21 7.05
N MET A 480 5.71 0.61 5.79
CA MET A 480 6.63 1.62 5.26
C MET A 480 6.08 3.00 5.59
N ARG A 481 6.80 3.81 6.36
CA ARG A 481 6.49 5.23 6.58
C ARG A 481 7.64 6.07 6.05
N ARG A 482 7.38 6.87 5.02
CA ARG A 482 8.35 7.74 4.35
C ARG A 482 9.60 6.96 3.89
N ARG A 483 10.66 6.96 4.71
CA ARG A 483 11.99 6.38 4.42
C ARG A 483 12.23 5.03 5.08
N ALA A 484 11.43 4.64 6.07
CA ALA A 484 11.75 3.53 6.96
C ALA A 484 10.62 2.49 7.02
N LEU A 485 11.02 1.24 7.29
CA LEU A 485 10.11 0.20 7.73
C LEU A 485 10.01 0.25 9.25
N LEU A 486 8.84 0.59 9.77
CA LEU A 486 8.58 0.75 11.19
C LEU A 486 7.65 -0.37 11.69
N PHE A 487 7.98 -0.89 12.87
CA PHE A 487 7.10 -1.81 13.61
C PHE A 487 6.27 -0.99 14.59
N GLN A 488 4.96 -0.95 14.35
CA GLN A 488 4.03 -0.13 15.14
C GLN A 488 3.05 -1.06 15.86
N PRO A 489 2.88 -0.94 17.19
CA PRO A 489 1.89 -1.72 17.92
C PRO A 489 0.49 -1.52 17.34
N VAL A 490 -0.22 -2.63 17.08
CA VAL A 490 -1.54 -2.56 16.42
C VAL A 490 -2.57 -1.78 17.24
N VAL A 491 -2.41 -1.76 18.57
CA VAL A 491 -3.29 -1.02 19.49
C VAL A 491 -3.16 0.49 19.30
N GLN A 492 -1.94 0.99 19.05
CA GLN A 492 -1.67 2.42 18.84
C GLN A 492 -2.24 2.92 17.50
N LEU A 493 -2.29 2.05 16.50
CA LEU A 493 -2.83 2.39 15.18
C LEU A 493 -4.36 2.61 15.19
N LYS A 494 -5.06 2.25 16.28
CA LYS A 494 -6.52 2.49 16.42
C LYS A 494 -6.87 3.96 16.28
N ASP A 495 -6.07 4.84 16.88
CA ASP A 495 -6.31 6.28 16.89
C ASP A 495 -6.16 6.91 15.50
N GLU A 496 -5.35 6.28 14.65
CA GLU A 496 -5.11 6.68 13.26
C GLU A 496 -6.04 5.98 12.26
N THR A 497 -6.93 5.10 12.72
CA THR A 497 -7.81 4.28 11.87
C THR A 497 -9.24 4.80 11.86
N ASP A 498 -9.84 4.89 10.67
CA ASP A 498 -11.29 4.95 10.50
C ASP A 498 -11.82 3.52 10.32
N PHE A 499 -12.48 3.00 11.36
CA PHE A 499 -13.02 1.64 11.37
C PHE A 499 -14.32 1.48 10.56
N ILE A 500 -15.08 2.57 10.39
CA ILE A 500 -16.34 2.55 9.64
C ILE A 500 -16.01 2.33 8.17
N HIS A 501 -15.08 3.12 7.65
CA HIS A 501 -14.69 3.08 6.24
C HIS A 501 -13.49 2.18 5.97
N ARG A 502 -12.86 1.62 7.02
CA ARG A 502 -11.71 0.71 6.95
C ARG A 502 -10.50 1.32 6.23
N ILE A 503 -10.17 2.57 6.56
CA ILE A 503 -9.06 3.33 5.95
C ILE A 503 -8.25 4.06 7.03
N PRO A 504 -7.00 4.49 6.73
CA PRO A 504 -6.27 5.41 7.59
C PRO A 504 -6.92 6.81 7.55
N LYS A 505 -6.93 7.50 8.69
CA LYS A 505 -7.42 8.89 8.78
C LYS A 505 -6.57 9.84 7.94
N GLU A 506 -5.25 9.68 8.00
CA GLU A 506 -4.31 10.45 7.18
C GLU A 506 -3.78 9.62 6.02
N GLN A 507 -3.87 10.17 4.81
CA GLN A 507 -3.44 9.50 3.58
C GLN A 507 -2.47 10.39 2.81
N TRP A 508 -1.21 9.97 2.77
CA TRP A 508 -0.10 10.79 2.25
C TRP A 508 -0.26 11.24 0.80
N TRP A 509 -1.05 10.52 0.00
CA TRP A 509 -1.23 10.76 -1.43
C TRP A 509 -2.31 11.81 -1.72
N LEU A 510 -3.13 12.20 -0.74
CA LEU A 510 -4.16 13.24 -0.94
C LEU A 510 -3.54 14.56 -1.41
N ARG A 511 -2.32 14.87 -0.97
CA ARG A 511 -1.53 16.03 -1.43
C ARG A 511 -1.18 16.01 -2.92
N LEU A 512 -1.27 14.85 -3.58
CA LEU A 512 -0.99 14.73 -5.02
C LEU A 512 -2.22 15.05 -5.89
N ARG A 513 -3.43 15.20 -5.31
CA ARG A 513 -4.66 15.50 -6.06
C ARG A 513 -4.58 16.78 -6.90
N PRO A 514 -3.99 17.90 -6.42
CA PRO A 514 -3.84 19.10 -7.24
C PRO A 514 -3.01 18.88 -8.50
N LEU A 515 -1.96 18.03 -8.44
CA LEU A 515 -1.11 17.71 -9.60
C LEU A 515 -1.93 17.13 -10.75
N MET A 516 -2.87 16.25 -10.44
CA MET A 516 -3.75 15.64 -11.45
C MET A 516 -4.59 16.70 -12.16
N LYS A 517 -5.17 17.67 -11.43
CA LYS A 517 -5.96 18.77 -12.01
C LYS A 517 -5.10 19.65 -12.92
N ILE A 518 -3.90 20.00 -12.47
CA ILE A 518 -2.95 20.83 -13.24
C ILE A 518 -2.53 20.13 -14.53
N LEU A 519 -2.12 18.86 -14.45
CA LEU A 519 -1.68 18.08 -15.61
C LEU A 519 -2.83 17.80 -16.59
N ALA A 520 -4.08 17.77 -16.12
CA ALA A 520 -5.28 17.68 -16.93
C ALA A 520 -5.86 19.06 -17.38
N LYS A 521 -5.15 20.16 -17.09
CA LYS A 521 -5.48 21.56 -17.44
C LYS A 521 -6.76 22.12 -16.81
N TYR A 522 -7.18 21.60 -15.66
CA TYR A 522 -8.25 22.21 -14.87
C TYR A 522 -7.77 23.53 -14.25
N LYS A 523 -8.67 24.51 -14.12
CA LYS A 523 -8.39 25.75 -13.37
C LYS A 523 -8.29 25.41 -11.88
N THR A 524 -7.08 25.38 -11.33
CA THR A 524 -6.83 25.09 -9.91
C THR A 524 -5.53 25.78 -9.47
N SER A 525 -5.50 26.33 -8.26
CA SER A 525 -4.28 26.85 -7.64
C SER A 525 -3.46 25.70 -7.01
N TYR A 526 -2.14 25.73 -7.20
CA TYR A 526 -1.22 24.81 -6.56
C TYR A 526 -0.63 25.47 -5.32
N ASP A 527 -0.75 24.83 -4.16
CA ASP A 527 -0.04 25.27 -2.95
C ASP A 527 1.44 24.87 -3.05
N VAL A 528 2.32 25.87 -3.03
CA VAL A 528 3.79 25.72 -3.20
C VAL A 528 4.50 25.60 -1.85
N SER A 529 3.75 25.55 -0.74
CA SER A 529 4.29 25.52 0.63
C SER A 529 5.21 24.33 0.94
N ASP A 530 5.12 23.23 0.20
CA ASP A 530 5.87 21.97 0.40
C ASP A 530 6.87 21.68 -0.74
N SER A 531 7.45 22.72 -1.35
CA SER A 531 8.44 22.57 -2.41
C SER A 531 9.72 21.88 -1.90
N GLY A 532 10.34 21.07 -2.76
CA GLY A 532 11.51 20.28 -2.38
C GLY A 532 12.68 21.18 -2.00
N GLN A 533 13.19 21.05 -0.77
CA GLN A 533 14.37 21.80 -0.36
C GLN A 533 15.64 21.27 -1.02
N LEU A 534 16.61 22.16 -1.23
CA LEU A 534 17.95 21.77 -1.67
C LEU A 534 18.66 21.04 -0.52
N GLU A 535 18.84 19.73 -0.67
CA GLU A 535 19.53 18.89 0.31
C GLU A 535 20.83 18.32 -0.27
N HIS A 536 21.94 18.49 0.48
CA HIS A 536 23.23 17.88 0.14
C HIS A 536 23.17 16.34 0.27
N LEU A 537 23.84 15.62 -0.63
CA LEU A 537 23.81 14.14 -0.67
C LEU A 537 24.36 13.49 0.59
N VAL A 538 25.36 14.13 1.21
CA VAL A 538 25.96 13.65 2.47
C VAL A 538 24.92 13.63 3.60
N ARG A 539 24.07 14.67 3.69
CA ARG A 539 23.00 14.75 4.70
C ARG A 539 21.87 13.75 4.43
N LEU A 540 21.52 13.51 3.16
CA LEU A 540 20.55 12.48 2.78
C LEU A 540 20.99 11.08 3.24
N ARG A 541 22.27 10.73 3.05
CA ARG A 541 22.84 9.46 3.53
C ARG A 541 22.91 9.35 5.05
N MET A 542 23.22 10.45 5.76
CA MET A 542 23.19 10.47 7.23
C MET A 542 21.77 10.31 7.79
N LYS A 543 20.74 10.90 7.16
CA LYS A 543 19.33 10.69 7.55
C LYS A 543 18.87 9.24 7.33
N ASP A 544 19.34 8.58 6.27
CA ASP A 544 19.13 7.13 6.09
C ASP A 544 19.84 6.29 7.16
N SER A 545 20.71 6.90 7.98
CA SER A 545 21.49 6.27 9.04
C SER A 545 20.79 6.19 10.39
N SER A 546 19.89 7.12 10.68
CA SER A 546 19.17 7.24 11.95
C SER A 546 17.74 6.68 11.92
N ALA A 547 17.23 6.24 10.76
CA ALA A 547 15.83 5.82 10.58
C ALA A 547 15.59 4.31 10.81
N ILE A 548 16.21 3.72 11.85
CA ILE A 548 16.07 2.29 12.22
C ILE A 548 15.11 2.14 13.40
#